data_AF-A0A519MQL2-F1
#
_entry.id   AF-A0A519MQL2-F1
#
_cell.length_a   1.000
_cell.length_b   1.000
_cell.length_c   1.000
_cell.angle_alpha   90.00
_cell.angle_beta   90.00
_cell.angle_gamma   90.00
#
_symmetry.space_group_name_H-M   'P 1'
#
loop_
_entity.id
_entity.type
_entity.pdbx_description
1 polymer ?
#
loop_
_entity_poly.entity_id
_entity_poly.type
_entity_poly.pdbx_seq_one_letter_code
_entity_poly.pdbx_strand_id
1 'polypeptide(L)'
;MPYTQEITGAVALLSISIYYLYRRSKTKEERQHLLIKFKRTQNESLRLEDDLKKYLSQNEAHHERAKTILSELQRCHTSYLSEELYIKVRDENNILLRTKTNRSLDIQKKRLKEIKKEMIELKIKALL
;
A
#
# COMPACT_ATOMS: atom_id res chain seq x y z
N MET A 1 24.31 -50.70 -14.13
CA MET A 1 23.01 -50.14 -14.54
C MET A 1 23.18 -48.62 -14.70
N PRO A 2 23.57 -48.11 -15.88
CA PRO A 2 23.81 -46.68 -16.09
C PRO A 2 22.51 -45.85 -16.06
N TYR A 3 21.36 -46.45 -16.39
CA TYR A 3 20.06 -45.79 -16.46
C TYR A 3 19.54 -45.24 -15.12
N THR A 4 19.93 -45.81 -13.98
CA THR A 4 19.44 -45.33 -12.67
C THR A 4 20.01 -43.96 -12.32
N GLN A 5 21.25 -43.65 -12.71
CA GLN A 5 21.86 -42.34 -12.46
C GLN A 5 21.23 -41.24 -13.32
N GLU A 6 20.90 -41.55 -14.57
CA GLU A 6 20.20 -40.63 -15.48
C GLU A 6 18.77 -40.33 -14.99
N ILE A 7 18.04 -41.36 -14.58
CA ILE A 7 16.68 -41.21 -14.04
C ILE A 7 16.70 -40.40 -12.73
N THR A 8 17.62 -40.69 -11.81
CA THR A 8 17.76 -39.91 -10.57
C THR A 8 18.15 -38.45 -10.84
N GLY A 9 19.05 -38.20 -11.79
CA GLY A 9 19.44 -36.85 -12.22
C GLY A 9 18.26 -36.07 -12.82
N ALA A 10 17.47 -36.70 -13.68
CA ALA A 10 16.29 -36.09 -14.29
C ALA A 10 15.22 -35.75 -13.24
N VAL A 11 14.97 -36.64 -12.28
CA VAL A 11 14.01 -36.41 -11.18
C VAL A 11 14.46 -35.26 -10.28
N ALA A 12 15.76 -35.16 -9.97
CA ALA A 12 16.29 -34.04 -9.18
C ALA A 12 16.11 -32.69 -9.91
N LEU A 13 16.43 -32.63 -11.21
CA LEU A 13 16.26 -31.42 -12.02
C LEU A 13 14.80 -30.99 -12.15
N LEU A 14 13.88 -31.95 -12.33
CA LEU A 14 12.44 -31.68 -12.34
C LEU A 14 11.98 -31.12 -10.99
N SER A 15 12.43 -31.71 -9.88
CA SER A 15 12.07 -31.24 -8.53
C SER A 15 12.56 -29.81 -8.27
N ILE A 16 13.80 -29.50 -8.66
CA ILE A 16 14.37 -28.16 -8.58
C ILE A 16 13.57 -27.17 -9.44
N SER A 17 13.23 -27.57 -10.67
CA SER A 17 12.46 -26.73 -11.59
C SER A 17 11.07 -26.41 -11.05
N ILE A 18 10.37 -27.41 -10.52
CA ILE A 18 9.06 -27.24 -9.87
C ILE A 18 9.16 -26.28 -8.69
N TYR A 19 10.18 -26.44 -7.83
CA TYR A 19 10.42 -25.55 -6.70
C TYR A 19 10.61 -24.08 -7.14
N TYR A 20 11.44 -23.83 -8.16
CA TYR A 20 11.65 -22.48 -8.68
C TYR A 20 10.39 -21.88 -9.32
N LEU A 21 9.61 -22.68 -10.06
CA LEU A 21 8.34 -22.22 -10.64
C LEU A 21 7.33 -21.85 -9.56
N TYR A 22 7.18 -22.69 -8.53
CA TYR A 22 6.31 -22.43 -7.39
C TYR A 22 6.73 -21.15 -6.65
N ARG A 23 8.03 -21.01 -6.33
CA ARG A 23 8.56 -19.83 -5.65
C ARG A 23 8.37 -18.55 -6.47
N ARG A 24 8.51 -18.63 -7.79
CA ARG A 24 8.26 -17.52 -8.72
C ARG A 24 6.78 -17.12 -8.72
N SER A 25 5.85 -18.09 -8.75
CA SER A 25 4.41 -17.82 -8.69
C SER A 25 4.03 -17.11 -7.40
N LYS A 26 4.46 -17.64 -6.25
CA LYS A 26 4.19 -17.05 -4.94
C LYS A 26 4.69 -15.61 -4.83
N THR A 27 5.89 -15.33 -5.35
CA THR A 27 6.46 -13.98 -5.34
C THR A 27 5.64 -13.01 -6.20
N LYS A 28 5.06 -13.47 -7.32
CA LYS A 28 4.16 -12.66 -8.15
C LYS A 28 2.86 -12.35 -7.42
N GLU A 29 2.27 -13.33 -6.76
CA GLU A 29 1.04 -13.15 -5.96
C GLU A 29 1.25 -12.15 -4.82
N GLU A 30 2.30 -12.32 -4.02
CA GLU A 30 2.65 -11.39 -2.94
C GLU A 30 2.83 -9.95 -3.45
N ARG A 31 3.47 -9.78 -4.61
CA ARG A 31 3.61 -8.47 -5.26
C ARG A 31 2.26 -7.92 -5.68
N GLN A 32 1.41 -8.72 -6.31
CA GLN A 32 0.10 -8.28 -6.76
C GLN A 32 -0.78 -7.86 -5.57
N HIS A 33 -0.77 -8.63 -4.48
CA HIS A 33 -1.44 -8.25 -3.23
C HIS A 33 -0.93 -6.93 -2.67
N LEU A 34 0.38 -6.69 -2.69
CA LEU A 34 0.99 -5.43 -2.27
C LEU A 34 0.50 -4.25 -3.14
N LEU A 35 0.46 -4.43 -4.47
CA LEU A 35 0.01 -3.38 -5.39
C LEU A 35 -1.46 -3.04 -5.21
N ILE A 36 -2.32 -4.05 -5.01
CA ILE A 36 -3.74 -3.84 -4.70
C ILE A 36 -3.88 -3.09 -3.37
N LYS A 37 -3.13 -3.50 -2.35
CA LYS A 37 -3.10 -2.82 -1.05
C LYS A 37 -2.68 -1.36 -1.19
N PHE A 38 -1.64 -1.10 -1.99
CA PHE A 38 -1.14 0.24 -2.27
C PHE A 38 -2.23 1.11 -2.89
N LYS A 39 -2.84 0.68 -4.00
CA LYS A 39 -3.89 1.46 -4.69
C LYS A 39 -5.11 1.70 -3.81
N ARG A 40 -5.50 0.72 -2.98
CA ARG A 40 -6.59 0.91 -2.01
C ARG A 40 -6.26 2.02 -1.01
N THR A 41 -5.06 2.00 -0.42
CA THR A 41 -4.63 3.03 0.54
C THR A 41 -4.45 4.39 -0.12
N GLN A 42 -3.90 4.44 -1.34
CA GLN A 42 -3.78 5.66 -2.14
C GLN A 42 -5.15 6.29 -2.39
N ASN A 43 -6.12 5.51 -2.88
CA ASN A 43 -7.48 5.99 -3.14
C ASN A 43 -8.20 6.43 -1.87
N GLU A 44 -8.00 5.73 -0.74
CA GLU A 44 -8.57 6.12 0.55
C GLU A 44 -8.01 7.47 1.01
N SER A 45 -6.69 7.68 0.87
CA SER A 45 -6.04 8.97 1.15
C SER A 45 -6.62 10.11 0.31
N LEU A 46 -6.79 9.91 -0.99
CA LEU A 46 -7.32 10.94 -1.90
C LEU A 46 -8.78 11.27 -1.59
N ARG A 47 -9.61 10.26 -1.32
CA ARG A 47 -11.00 10.48 -0.92
C ARG A 47 -11.11 11.29 0.36
N LEU A 48 -10.26 10.99 1.34
CA LEU A 48 -10.22 11.75 2.60
C LEU A 48 -9.77 13.20 2.38
N GLU A 49 -8.83 13.41 1.45
CA GLU A 49 -8.36 14.73 1.07
C GLU A 49 -9.49 15.57 0.44
N ASP A 50 -10.23 14.99 -0.50
CA ASP A 50 -11.37 15.64 -1.14
C ASP A 50 -12.48 15.95 -0.13
N ASP A 51 -12.77 15.01 0.76
CA ASP A 51 -13.73 15.19 1.84
C ASP A 51 -13.32 16.34 2.78
N LEU A 52 -12.03 16.47 3.11
CA LEU A 52 -11.49 17.55 3.94
C LEU A 52 -11.52 18.91 3.22
N LYS A 53 -11.17 18.95 1.94
CA LYS A 53 -11.29 20.16 1.11
C LYS A 53 -12.73 20.62 1.04
N LYS A 54 -13.67 19.70 0.83
CA LYS A 54 -15.10 20.00 0.82
C LYS A 54 -15.55 20.56 2.18
N TYR A 55 -15.15 19.93 3.29
CA TYR A 55 -15.45 20.44 4.63
C TYR A 55 -14.95 21.88 4.82
N LEU A 56 -13.68 22.14 4.48
CA LEU A 56 -13.06 23.48 4.58
C LEU A 56 -13.76 24.53 3.73
N SER A 57 -14.30 24.15 2.56
CA SER A 57 -15.04 25.07 1.70
C SER A 57 -16.44 25.42 2.20
N GLN A 58 -17.01 24.58 3.08
CA GLN A 58 -18.39 24.71 3.54
C GLN A 58 -18.51 25.17 5.00
N ASN A 59 -17.43 25.07 5.78
CA ASN A 59 -17.45 25.35 7.21
C ASN A 59 -16.26 26.22 7.62
N GLU A 60 -16.53 27.37 8.24
CA GLU A 60 -15.51 28.21 8.87
C GLU A 60 -15.14 27.70 10.28
N ALA A 61 -16.00 26.89 10.90
CA ALA A 61 -15.72 26.27 12.19
C ALA A 61 -14.56 25.28 12.11
N HIS A 62 -13.58 25.43 13.01
CA HIS A 62 -12.37 24.61 13.11
C HIS A 62 -11.48 24.59 11.86
N HIS A 63 -11.55 25.65 11.05
CA HIS A 63 -10.83 25.76 9.77
C HIS A 63 -9.32 25.47 9.88
N GLU A 64 -8.64 26.04 10.88
CA GLU A 64 -7.20 25.84 11.08
C GLU A 64 -6.82 24.39 11.42
N ARG A 65 -7.64 23.70 12.22
CA ARG A 65 -7.39 22.28 12.55
C ARG A 65 -7.56 21.40 11.32
N ALA A 66 -8.63 21.61 10.56
CA ALA A 66 -8.88 20.87 9.32
C ALA A 66 -7.80 21.14 8.26
N LYS A 67 -7.28 22.37 8.16
CA LYS A 67 -6.17 22.74 7.27
C LYS A 67 -4.86 22.07 7.65
N THR A 68 -4.58 21.97 8.96
CA THR A 68 -3.40 21.25 9.47
C THR A 68 -3.48 19.77 9.10
N ILE A 69 -4.64 19.14 9.34
CA ILE A 69 -4.88 17.73 8.98
C ILE A 69 -4.73 17.51 7.48
N LEU A 70 -5.30 18.39 6.64
CA LEU A 70 -5.17 18.33 5.19
C LEU A 70 -3.71 18.40 4.73
N SER A 71 -2.93 19.33 5.30
CA SER A 71 -1.51 19.50 4.97
C SER A 71 -0.70 18.26 5.35
N GLU A 72 -0.98 17.67 6.53
CA GLU A 72 -0.34 16.43 6.94
C GLU A 72 -0.69 15.25 6.03
N LEU A 73 -1.95 15.14 5.62
CA LEU A 73 -2.44 14.11 4.72
C LEU A 73 -1.75 14.19 3.36
N GLN A 74 -1.66 15.40 2.78
CA GLN A 74 -0.97 15.65 1.51
C GLN A 74 0.53 15.32 1.57
N ARG A 75 1.19 15.70 2.67
CA ARG A 75 2.60 15.36 2.90
C ARG A 75 2.78 13.84 2.98
N CYS A 76 1.92 13.15 3.71
CA CYS A 76 1.99 11.68 3.82
C CYS A 76 1.71 11.00 2.48
N HIS A 77 0.75 11.51 1.72
CA HIS A 77 0.42 11.00 0.40
C HIS A 77 1.62 11.08 -0.54
N THR A 78 2.25 12.27 -0.61
CA THR A 78 3.41 12.52 -1.47
C THR A 78 4.59 11.62 -1.09
N SER A 79 4.86 11.45 0.21
CA SER A 79 6.02 10.68 0.66
C SER A 79 5.84 9.16 0.59
N TYR A 80 4.62 8.65 0.76
CA TYR A 80 4.40 7.21 0.99
C TYR A 80 3.39 6.56 0.03
N LEU A 81 2.62 7.34 -0.71
CA LEU A 81 1.55 6.88 -1.60
C LEU A 81 1.65 7.50 -3.00
N SER A 82 2.81 8.05 -3.37
CA SER A 82 3.01 8.63 -4.69
C SER A 82 2.96 7.59 -5.80
N GLU A 83 2.56 8.03 -7.00
CA GLU A 83 2.54 7.17 -8.18
C GLU A 83 3.95 6.69 -8.56
N GLU A 84 4.96 7.52 -8.34
CA GLU A 84 6.36 7.15 -8.54
C GLU A 84 6.76 5.94 -7.68
N LEU A 85 6.40 5.94 -6.39
CA LEU A 85 6.67 4.81 -5.51
C LEU A 85 5.89 3.57 -5.93
N TYR A 86 4.64 3.73 -6.38
CA TYR A 86 3.84 2.63 -6.92
C TYR A 86 4.53 1.97 -8.13
N ILE A 87 5.00 2.79 -9.09
CA ILE A 87 5.72 2.33 -10.28
C ILE A 87 6.99 1.58 -9.88
N LYS A 88 7.78 2.14 -8.95
CA LYS A 88 9.00 1.46 -8.44
C LYS A 88 8.68 0.08 -7.86
N VAL A 89 7.63 -0.04 -7.04
CA VAL A 89 7.21 -1.32 -6.44
C VAL A 89 6.67 -2.30 -7.51
N ARG A 90 6.00 -1.78 -8.54
CA ARG A 90 5.40 -2.56 -9.64
C ARG A 90 6.42 -3.03 -10.66
N ASP A 91 7.53 -2.31 -10.84
CA ASP A 91 8.48 -2.60 -11.91
C ASP A 91 9.78 -3.19 -11.35
N GLU A 92 10.30 -2.68 -10.23
CA GLU A 92 11.55 -3.18 -9.63
C GLU A 92 11.38 -4.53 -8.90
N ASN A 93 12.32 -5.45 -9.13
CA ASN A 93 12.40 -6.69 -8.38
C ASN A 93 13.22 -6.57 -7.09
N ASN A 94 12.89 -5.58 -6.25
CA ASN A 94 13.60 -5.32 -5.00
C ASN A 94 12.77 -5.80 -3.79
N ILE A 95 13.22 -6.88 -3.15
CA ILE A 95 12.52 -7.47 -1.98
C ILE A 95 12.48 -6.49 -0.81
N LEU A 96 13.59 -5.80 -0.53
CA LEU A 96 13.68 -4.87 0.60
C LEU A 96 12.73 -3.68 0.40
N LEU A 97 12.64 -3.16 -0.82
CA LEU A 97 11.66 -2.12 -1.18
C LEU A 97 10.24 -2.61 -0.93
N ARG A 98 9.87 -3.80 -1.40
CA ARG A 98 8.53 -4.37 -1.19
C ARG A 98 8.19 -4.54 0.29
N THR A 99 9.12 -5.06 1.08
CA THR A 99 8.92 -5.21 2.53
C THR A 99 8.77 -3.88 3.24
N LYS A 100 9.61 -2.89 2.91
CA LYS A 100 9.53 -1.53 3.46
C LYS A 100 8.20 -0.88 3.10
N THR A 101 7.82 -0.90 1.83
CA THR A 101 6.53 -0.35 1.36
C THR A 101 5.35 -1.03 2.04
N ASN A 102 5.37 -2.36 2.19
CA ASN A 102 4.27 -3.07 2.84
C ASN A 102 4.06 -2.60 4.28
N ARG A 103 5.15 -2.44 5.05
CA ARG A 103 5.10 -1.90 6.42
C ARG A 103 4.61 -0.45 6.43
N SER A 104 5.12 0.39 5.54
CA SER A 104 4.67 1.78 5.41
C SER A 104 3.17 1.86 5.10
N LEU A 105 2.64 1.00 4.22
CA LEU A 105 1.21 0.95 3.91
C LEU A 105 0.36 0.57 5.13
N ASP A 106 0.82 -0.34 5.98
CA ASP A 106 0.11 -0.67 7.22
C ASP A 106 0.05 0.51 8.20
N ILE A 107 1.14 1.26 8.31
CA ILE A 107 1.20 2.48 9.10
C ILE A 107 0.25 3.53 8.52
N GLN A 108 0.29 3.76 7.20
CA GLN A 108 -0.59 4.74 6.54
C GLN A 108 -2.07 4.35 6.68
N LYS A 109 -2.42 3.07 6.57
CA LYS A 109 -3.80 2.62 6.81
C LYS A 109 -4.30 2.94 8.21
N LYS A 110 -3.46 2.77 9.24
CA LYS A 110 -3.83 3.13 10.62
C LYS A 110 -4.04 4.63 10.75
N ARG A 111 -3.10 5.42 10.22
CA ARG A 111 -3.18 6.88 10.24
C ARG A 111 -4.41 7.42 9.51
N LEU A 112 -4.75 6.88 8.33
CA LEU A 112 -5.96 7.28 7.60
C LEU A 112 -7.23 7.00 8.40
N LYS A 113 -7.28 5.89 9.15
CA LYS A 113 -8.41 5.61 10.05
C LYS A 113 -8.50 6.62 11.19
N GLU A 114 -7.38 7.05 11.75
CA GLU A 114 -7.34 8.07 12.80
C GLU A 114 -7.81 9.42 12.26
N ILE A 115 -7.29 9.86 11.11
CA ILE A 115 -7.72 11.10 10.45
C ILE A 115 -9.22 11.05 10.13
N LYS A 116 -9.73 9.91 9.67
CA LYS A 116 -11.16 9.74 9.40
C LYS A 116 -12.01 9.91 10.66
N LYS A 117 -11.55 9.42 11.81
CA LYS A 117 -12.23 9.62 13.10
C LYS A 117 -12.20 11.10 13.51
N GLU A 118 -11.04 11.74 13.45
CA GLU A 118 -10.90 13.17 13.74
C GLU A 118 -11.83 14.01 12.84
N MET A 119 -11.95 13.65 11.56
CA MET A 119 -12.85 14.32 10.64
C MET A 119 -14.33 14.18 11.04
N ILE A 120 -14.76 12.99 11.47
CA ILE A 120 -16.13 12.77 11.94
C ILE A 120 -16.40 13.63 13.19
N GLU A 121 -15.45 13.69 14.12
CA GLU A 121 -15.57 14.53 15.32
C GLU A 121 -15.68 16.01 14.99
N LEU A 122 -14.87 16.51 14.04
CA LEU A 122 -14.96 17.89 13.56
C LEU A 122 -16.34 18.20 12.95
N LYS A 123 -16.87 17.29 12.13
CA LYS A 123 -18.21 17.43 11.54
C LYS A 123 -19.31 17.44 12.59
N ILE A 124 -19.23 16.60 13.62
CA ILE A 124 -20.21 16.59 14.71
C ILE A 124 -20.14 17.89 15.50
N LYS A 125 -18.93 18.37 15.83
CA LYS A 125 -18.74 19.64 16.55
C LYS A 125 -19.23 20.85 15.77
N ALA A 126 -19.15 20.83 14.43
CA ALA A 126 -19.65 21.91 13.59
C ALA A 126 -21.20 21.97 13.51
N LEU A 127 -21.90 20.90 13.93
CA LEU A 127 -23.37 20.83 13.96
C LEU A 127 -23.97 21.17 15.33
N LEU A 128 -23.13 21.32 16.36
CA LEU A 128 -23.49 21.69 17.73
C LEU A 128 -23.22 23.18 17.96
#